data_AF-A0A355YRQ5-F1
#
_entry.id   AF-A0A355YRQ5-F1
#
_cell.length_a   1.000
_cell.length_b   1.000
_cell.length_c   1.000
_cell.angle_alpha   90.00
_cell.angle_beta   90.00
_cell.angle_gamma   90.00
#
_symmetry.space_group_name_H-M   'P 1'
#
loop_
_entity.id
_entity.type
_entity.pdbx_description
1 polymer ?
#
loop_
_entity_poly.entity_id
_entity_poly.type
_entity_poly.pdbx_seq_one_letter_code
_entity_poly.pdbx_strand_id
1 'polypeptide(L)'
;KWFIDKLAIIVEMEEALKTQPLTKELLKDAKRIEFPDTVISRLTGKSVDEIKQMRYDNNIVAAYKMVDTCAAEFEAATPYYYSVYGGENEAAETNPPKKVLVLGSGPIRIGQGIEFD
;
A
#
# COMPACT_ATOMS: atom_id res chain seq x y z
N LYS A 1 10.92 -23.46 1.12
CA LYS A 1 10.29 -23.33 -0.22
C LYS A 1 9.25 -22.22 -0.25
N TRP A 2 8.26 -22.22 0.65
CA TRP A 2 7.18 -21.20 0.73
C TRP A 2 7.61 -19.73 0.51
N PHE A 3 8.60 -19.21 1.25
CA PHE A 3 9.03 -17.81 1.07
C PHE A 3 9.63 -17.52 -0.30
N ILE A 4 10.40 -18.46 -0.85
CA ILE A 4 11.02 -18.33 -2.18
C ILE A 4 9.93 -18.32 -3.25
N ASP A 5 8.89 -19.15 -3.08
CA ASP A 5 7.75 -19.15 -4.01
C ASP A 5 7.01 -17.78 -3.97
N LYS A 6 6.94 -17.11 -2.80
CA LYS A 6 6.38 -15.75 -2.72
C LYS A 6 7.26 -14.70 -3.39
N LEU A 7 8.57 -14.82 -3.28
CA LEU A 7 9.50 -13.96 -4.02
C LEU A 7 9.39 -14.20 -5.54
N ALA A 8 9.20 -15.45 -5.98
CA ALA A 8 9.00 -15.76 -7.39
C ALA A 8 7.78 -15.03 -7.97
N ILE A 9 6.65 -14.98 -7.25
CA ILE A 9 5.46 -14.22 -7.66
C ILE A 9 5.78 -12.73 -7.87
N ILE A 10 6.60 -12.14 -7.01
CA ILE A 10 7.02 -10.73 -7.16
C ILE A 10 7.85 -10.57 -8.44
N VAL A 11 8.81 -11.48 -8.69
CA VAL A 11 9.64 -11.45 -9.90
C VAL A 11 8.81 -11.64 -11.17
N GLU A 12 7.83 -12.54 -11.16
CA GLU A 12 6.90 -12.76 -12.26
C GLU A 12 6.05 -11.50 -12.55
N MET A 13 5.60 -10.80 -11.51
CA MET A 13 4.89 -9.52 -11.67
C MET A 13 5.82 -8.44 -12.26
N GLU A 14 7.09 -8.37 -11.83
CA GLU A 14 8.05 -7.45 -12.43
C GLU A 14 8.19 -7.70 -13.93
N GLU A 15 8.26 -8.97 -14.35
CA GLU A 15 8.39 -9.33 -15.76
C GLU A 15 7.12 -9.01 -16.54
N ALA A 16 5.93 -9.25 -15.96
CA ALA A 16 4.67 -8.86 -16.57
C ALA A 16 4.58 -7.34 -16.78
N LEU A 17 4.96 -6.54 -15.78
CA LEU A 17 4.97 -5.07 -15.87
C LEU A 17 5.97 -4.52 -16.91
N LYS A 18 7.07 -5.23 -17.16
CA LYS A 18 8.06 -4.84 -18.20
C LYS A 18 7.61 -5.18 -19.61
N THR A 19 6.96 -6.34 -19.78
CA THR A 19 6.76 -6.94 -21.10
C THR A 19 5.35 -6.76 -21.64
N GLN A 20 4.35 -6.54 -20.77
CA GLN A 20 2.96 -6.42 -21.15
C GLN A 20 2.50 -4.95 -21.11
N PRO A 21 1.50 -4.56 -21.93
CA PRO A 21 0.85 -3.28 -21.77
C PRO A 21 0.23 -3.14 -20.38
N LEU A 22 0.38 -1.98 -19.74
CA LEU A 22 -0.24 -1.72 -18.45
C LEU A 22 -1.77 -1.59 -18.59
N THR A 23 -2.48 -2.67 -18.30
CA THR A 23 -3.94 -2.69 -18.20
C THR A 23 -4.41 -2.38 -16.78
N LYS A 24 -5.70 -2.11 -16.63
CA LYS A 24 -6.34 -1.93 -15.32
C LYS A 24 -6.15 -3.16 -14.43
N GLU A 25 -6.33 -4.33 -15.01
CA GLU A 25 -6.24 -5.62 -14.32
C GLU A 25 -4.81 -5.86 -13.84
N LEU A 26 -3.81 -5.66 -14.71
CA LEU A 26 -2.41 -5.80 -14.35
C LEU A 26 -2.01 -4.80 -13.26
N LEU A 27 -2.46 -3.55 -13.37
CA LEU A 27 -2.24 -2.54 -12.34
C LEU A 27 -2.88 -2.95 -11.00
N LYS A 28 -4.12 -3.44 -11.03
CA LYS A 28 -4.83 -3.88 -9.82
C LYS A 28 -4.12 -5.06 -9.15
N ASP A 29 -3.67 -6.04 -9.94
CA ASP A 29 -2.95 -7.21 -9.43
C ASP A 29 -1.57 -6.84 -8.87
N ALA A 30 -0.84 -5.95 -9.54
CA ALA A 30 0.41 -5.40 -9.03
C ALA A 30 0.21 -4.67 -7.69
N LYS A 31 -0.83 -3.83 -7.59
CA LYS A 31 -1.16 -3.14 -6.35
C LYS A 31 -1.57 -4.08 -5.23
N ARG A 32 -2.31 -5.16 -5.54
CA ARG A 32 -2.72 -6.19 -4.56
C ARG A 32 -1.55 -6.90 -3.89
N ILE A 33 -0.42 -7.02 -4.59
CA ILE A 33 0.85 -7.52 -4.01
C ILE A 33 1.80 -6.39 -3.60
N GLU A 34 1.24 -5.19 -3.36
CA GLU A 34 1.88 -4.03 -2.75
C GLU A 34 3.02 -3.38 -3.56
N PHE A 35 2.99 -3.49 -4.90
CA PHE A 35 3.95 -2.78 -5.73
C PHE A 35 3.79 -1.26 -5.61
N PRO A 36 4.85 -0.50 -5.28
CA PRO A 36 4.80 0.95 -5.25
C PRO A 36 4.62 1.55 -6.65
N ASP A 37 3.93 2.69 -6.72
CA ASP A 37 3.70 3.39 -8.00
C ASP A 37 5.03 3.79 -8.68
N THR A 38 6.07 4.08 -7.89
CA THR A 38 7.43 4.35 -8.38
C THR A 38 8.09 3.13 -9.03
N VAL A 39 7.83 1.93 -8.53
CA VAL A 39 8.34 0.67 -9.11
C VAL A 39 7.61 0.38 -10.40
N ILE A 40 6.28 0.46 -10.40
CA ILE A 40 5.45 0.26 -11.61
C ILE A 40 5.86 1.27 -12.69
N SER A 41 6.05 2.54 -12.32
CA SER A 41 6.55 3.59 -13.20
C SER A 41 7.88 3.20 -13.86
N ARG A 42 8.87 2.79 -13.05
CA ARG A 42 10.18 2.35 -13.56
C ARG A 42 10.09 1.16 -14.52
N LEU A 43 9.21 0.21 -14.25
CA LEU A 43 9.09 -1.03 -15.02
C LEU A 43 8.31 -0.84 -16.32
N THR A 44 7.29 0.02 -16.32
CA THR A 44 6.40 0.27 -17.47
C THR A 44 6.85 1.44 -18.34
N GLY A 45 7.79 2.27 -17.85
CA GLY A 45 8.24 3.50 -18.51
C GLY A 45 7.25 4.68 -18.41
N LYS A 46 6.12 4.51 -17.72
CA LYS A 46 5.14 5.56 -17.45
C LYS A 46 5.58 6.45 -16.29
N SER A 47 5.14 7.70 -16.26
CA SER A 47 5.35 8.58 -15.11
C SER A 47 4.54 8.12 -13.89
N VAL A 48 5.01 8.44 -12.68
CA VAL A 48 4.29 8.13 -11.44
C VAL A 48 2.89 8.79 -11.44
N ASP A 49 2.76 9.98 -12.01
CA ASP A 49 1.48 10.68 -12.10
C ASP A 49 0.48 9.97 -13.02
N GLU A 50 0.92 9.40 -14.16
CA GLU A 50 0.07 8.56 -15.00
C GLU A 50 -0.40 7.30 -14.26
N ILE A 51 0.51 6.63 -13.53
CA ILE A 51 0.16 5.45 -12.73
C ILE A 51 -0.86 5.82 -11.65
N LYS A 52 -0.63 6.94 -10.96
CA LYS A 52 -1.52 7.47 -9.95
C LYS A 52 -2.88 7.77 -10.57
N GLN A 53 -2.95 8.56 -11.64
CA GLN A 53 -4.21 8.91 -12.30
C GLN A 53 -4.99 7.65 -12.70
N MET A 54 -4.33 6.69 -13.34
CA MET A 54 -4.95 5.42 -13.73
C MET A 54 -5.50 4.63 -12.52
N ARG A 55 -4.80 4.63 -11.38
CA ARG A 55 -5.28 4.02 -10.14
C ARG A 55 -6.58 4.68 -9.65
N TYR A 56 -6.60 6.01 -9.55
CA TYR A 56 -7.74 6.75 -9.03
C TYR A 56 -8.96 6.65 -9.98
N ASP A 57 -8.76 6.76 -11.29
CA ASP A 57 -9.82 6.62 -12.30
C ASP A 57 -10.49 5.23 -12.25
N ASN A 58 -9.77 4.23 -11.76
CA ASN A 58 -10.23 2.85 -11.67
C ASN A 58 -10.58 2.40 -10.24
N ASN A 59 -10.62 3.34 -9.29
CA ASN A 59 -10.87 3.08 -7.87
C ASN A 59 -9.92 2.02 -7.26
N ILE A 60 -8.66 2.01 -7.72
CA ILE A 60 -7.59 1.16 -7.17
C ILE A 60 -6.92 1.95 -6.05
N VAL A 61 -7.63 2.10 -4.92
CA VAL A 61 -7.16 2.81 -3.73
C VAL A 61 -6.91 1.83 -2.58
N ALA A 62 -6.03 2.21 -1.66
CA ALA A 62 -5.79 1.40 -0.47
C ALA A 62 -6.99 1.48 0.48
N ALA A 63 -7.33 0.35 1.07
CA ALA A 63 -8.18 0.28 2.26
C ALA A 63 -7.29 0.37 3.50
N TYR A 64 -7.85 0.85 4.62
CA TYR A 64 -7.19 0.82 5.92
C TYR A 64 -7.88 -0.22 6.79
N LYS A 65 -7.10 -1.17 7.29
CA LYS A 65 -7.54 -2.26 8.16
C LYS A 65 -7.13 -2.00 9.59
N MET A 66 -7.97 -2.37 10.54
CA MET A 66 -7.73 -2.19 11.96
C MET A 66 -6.97 -3.38 12.54
N VAL A 67 -6.06 -3.11 13.46
CA VAL A 67 -5.40 -4.15 14.27
C VAL A 67 -6.29 -4.45 15.46
N ASP A 68 -6.82 -5.67 15.56
CA ASP A 68 -7.85 -6.01 16.54
C ASP A 68 -7.50 -7.18 17.48
N THR A 69 -6.29 -7.74 17.40
CA THR A 69 -5.79 -8.91 18.18
C THR A 69 -6.60 -10.21 18.07
N CYS A 70 -7.79 -10.18 17.49
CA CYS A 70 -8.76 -11.28 17.45
C CYS A 70 -9.23 -11.61 16.02
N ALA A 71 -8.55 -11.09 14.99
CA ALA A 71 -8.87 -11.32 13.58
C ALA A 71 -10.34 -11.01 13.26
N ALA A 72 -10.81 -9.86 13.74
CA ALA A 72 -12.16 -9.32 13.63
C ALA A 72 -13.28 -10.08 14.36
N GLU A 73 -12.95 -10.95 15.33
CA GLU A 73 -13.96 -11.61 16.18
C GLU A 73 -14.68 -10.60 17.11
N PHE A 74 -13.98 -9.55 17.54
CA PHE A 74 -14.49 -8.48 18.41
C PHE A 74 -14.10 -7.10 17.87
N GLU A 75 -14.95 -6.10 18.10
CA GLU A 75 -14.63 -4.72 17.77
C GLU A 75 -13.47 -4.20 18.63
N ALA A 76 -12.36 -3.82 17.99
CA ALA A 76 -11.27 -3.15 18.68
C ALA A 76 -11.58 -1.66 18.85
N ALA A 77 -11.44 -1.17 20.08
CA ALA A 77 -11.69 0.24 20.40
C ALA A 77 -10.53 1.18 19.99
N THR A 78 -9.35 0.65 19.67
CA THR A 78 -8.14 1.45 19.44
C THR A 78 -7.93 1.70 17.94
N PRO A 79 -7.86 2.96 17.48
CA PRO A 79 -7.69 3.30 16.07
C PRO A 79 -6.24 3.09 15.60
N TYR A 80 -5.81 1.83 15.51
CA TYR A 80 -4.51 1.42 14.99
C TYR A 80 -4.68 0.75 13.63
N TYR A 81 -4.24 1.42 12.56
CA TYR A 81 -4.51 1.02 11.19
C TYR A 81 -3.26 0.73 10.37
N TYR A 82 -3.40 -0.13 9.37
CA TYR A 82 -2.43 -0.33 8.28
C TYR A 82 -3.14 -0.30 6.93
N SER A 83 -2.45 0.15 5.89
CA SER A 83 -2.99 0.16 4.53
C SER A 83 -2.81 -1.18 3.83
N VAL A 84 -3.78 -1.56 3.00
CA VAL A 84 -3.69 -2.73 2.12
C VAL A 84 -4.49 -2.49 0.83
N TYR A 85 -4.02 -3.02 -0.29
CA TYR A 85 -4.81 -3.05 -1.53
C TYR A 85 -5.71 -4.28 -1.57
N GLY A 86 -6.94 -4.10 -1.11
CA GLY A 86 -7.99 -5.10 -1.16
C GLY A 86 -8.80 -5.15 0.13
N GLY A 87 -10.02 -5.68 0.02
CA GLY A 87 -10.96 -5.72 1.14
C GLY A 87 -11.62 -4.37 1.41
N GLU A 88 -12.45 -4.36 2.44
CA GLU A 88 -13.22 -3.18 2.87
C GLU A 88 -12.35 -2.22 3.68
N ASN A 89 -12.63 -0.92 3.57
CA ASN A 89 -11.98 0.09 4.39
C ASN A 89 -12.66 0.17 5.76
N GLU A 90 -11.91 -0.10 6.83
CA GLU A 90 -12.39 -0.11 8.22
C GLU A 90 -12.08 1.20 8.95
N ALA A 91 -11.31 2.11 8.33
CA ALA A 91 -11.08 3.42 8.90
C ALA A 91 -12.37 4.24 8.90
N ALA A 92 -12.87 4.53 10.11
CA ALA A 92 -14.02 5.40 10.30
C ALA A 92 -13.68 6.84 9.93
N GLU A 93 -14.50 7.45 9.08
CA GLU A 93 -14.36 8.87 8.78
C GLU A 93 -14.75 9.70 10.01
N THR A 94 -13.83 10.57 10.43
CA THR A 94 -14.05 11.48 11.56
C THR A 94 -14.15 12.91 11.05
N ASN A 95 -15.07 13.71 11.60
CA ASN A 95 -15.27 15.12 11.20
C ASN A 95 -15.03 16.13 12.34
N PRO A 96 -13.88 16.06 13.07
CA PRO A 96 -13.52 17.12 14.01
C PRO A 96 -13.17 18.41 13.25
N PRO A 97 -13.37 19.59 13.87
CA PRO A 97 -13.11 20.88 13.22
C PRO A 97 -11.63 21.10 12.88
N LYS A 98 -10.69 20.39 13.53
CA LYS A 98 -9.25 20.43 13.25
C LYS A 98 -8.63 19.05 13.44
N LYS A 99 -7.75 18.66 12.52
CA LYS A 99 -6.86 17.49 12.63
C LYS A 99 -5.42 17.94 12.40
N VAL A 100 -4.49 17.31 13.10
CA VAL A 100 -3.04 17.53 12.93
C VAL A 100 -2.40 16.20 12.58
N LEU A 101 -1.60 16.16 11.52
CA LEU A 101 -0.81 15.00 11.13
C LEU A 101 0.63 15.18 11.58
N VAL A 102 1.15 14.22 12.33
CA VAL A 102 2.57 14.14 12.70
C VAL A 102 3.18 13.01 11.87
N LEU A 103 4.29 13.30 11.20
CA LEU A 103 5.04 12.32 10.41
C LEU A 103 6.27 11.87 11.20
N GLY A 104 6.33 10.60 11.56
CA GLY A 104 7.50 10.01 12.23
C GLY A 104 8.69 9.82 11.29
N SER A 105 9.88 9.57 11.85
CA SER A 105 11.14 9.43 11.11
C SER A 105 11.37 8.08 10.44
N GLY A 106 10.55 7.06 10.77
CA GLY A 106 10.78 5.69 10.34
C GLY A 106 11.89 5.00 11.15
N PRO A 107 12.62 4.01 10.58
CA PRO A 107 13.59 3.22 11.34
C PRO A 107 14.78 4.06 11.84
N ILE A 108 15.20 3.80 13.09
CA ILE A 108 16.38 4.41 13.71
C ILE A 108 17.65 4.11 12.91
N ARG A 109 18.48 5.13 12.71
CA ARG A 109 19.80 5.04 12.07
C ARG A 109 20.78 6.01 12.71
N ILE A 110 22.08 5.83 12.49
CA ILE A 110 23.11 6.75 13.02
C ILE A 110 22.77 8.18 12.55
N GLY A 111 22.60 9.10 13.51
CA GLY A 111 22.19 10.50 13.25
C GLY A 111 20.68 10.76 13.22
N GLN A 112 19.84 9.72 13.34
CA GLN A 112 18.39 9.81 13.53
C GLN A 112 17.94 8.79 14.59
N GLY A 113 18.04 9.18 15.85
CA GLY A 113 17.74 8.37 17.02
C GLY A 113 16.39 8.70 17.68
N ILE A 114 16.27 8.34 18.96
CA ILE A 114 15.07 8.54 19.79
C ILE A 114 14.71 10.01 19.98
N GLU A 115 15.62 10.93 19.68
CA GLU A 115 15.40 12.37 19.78
C GLU A 115 14.33 12.88 18.81
N PHE A 116 13.94 12.08 17.82
CA PHE A 116 12.94 12.40 16.79
C PHE A 116 11.65 11.57 16.89
N ASP A 117 11.53 10.69 17.89
CA ASP A 117 10.31 9.95 18.23
C ASP A 117 9.40 10.81 19.15
#